data_AF-A0A372Q628-F1
#
_entry.id   AF-A0A372Q628-F1
#
_cell.length_a   1.000
_cell.length_b   1.000
_cell.length_c   1.000
_cell.angle_alpha   90.00
_cell.angle_beta   90.00
_cell.angle_gamma   90.00
#
_symmetry.space_group_name_H-M   'P 1'
#
loop_
_entity.id
_entity.type
_entity.pdbx_description
1 polymer ?
#
loop_
_entity_poly.entity_id
_entity_poly.type
_entity_poly.pdbx_seq_one_letter_code
_entity_poly.pdbx_strand_id
1 'polypeptide(L)'
;MSKKFSLDDAIKIAESREGKCLSKEYINCEIPMLWELAKELACAKNGKCISENYVNNSSPLLWECKNNHQFRLSLSDVKNKGNWCRECMKLGLGFAQNLANKRGGTCLSSSYHNRRTPLSWRCSEGHSWLARIDSIQRGTWCPHCVGKSEKLDIEYAKELARSRNGECLSDVYINYTTHLRWRCSKSHEWLASISGIKNKNYWCPHCASTKFDIAIAKSIAYSRAGECLTDSYINCKSQLLWSCNKNHQWYATLSHVKNDNTWCPYCSKYKRERLCREIMSKYLGPPSKIRRPDFLKTLDHPTGLELDIYYPQYGLAIEVQGEQHKRYVEFFHNGDPNNFIKQQERDQLKKELCEENQIALRYVWYYEDPYIVILEHLRELGLIE
;
A
#
# COMPACT_ATOMS: atom_id res chain seq x y z
N MET A 1 -8.80 -39.37 19.71
CA MET A 1 -8.53 -40.83 19.71
C MET A 1 -8.89 -41.36 18.34
N SER A 2 -7.93 -41.45 17.41
CA SER A 2 -8.19 -42.11 16.13
C SER A 2 -8.46 -43.58 16.42
N LYS A 3 -9.59 -44.11 15.94
CA LYS A 3 -9.89 -45.54 16.04
C LYS A 3 -8.74 -46.28 15.35
N LYS A 4 -7.90 -46.95 16.15
CA LYS A 4 -6.90 -47.87 15.63
C LYS A 4 -7.67 -49.05 15.05
N PHE A 5 -7.70 -49.14 13.72
CA PHE A 5 -8.16 -50.36 13.06
C PHE A 5 -7.10 -51.44 13.30
N SER A 6 -7.55 -52.56 13.86
CA SER A 6 -6.74 -53.73 14.12
C SER A 6 -6.38 -54.46 12.82
N LEU A 7 -5.45 -55.41 12.88
CA LEU A 7 -5.14 -56.28 11.72
C LEU A 7 -6.39 -57.01 11.23
N ASP A 8 -7.28 -57.39 12.14
CA ASP A 8 -8.56 -58.03 11.83
C ASP A 8 -9.50 -57.11 11.06
N ASP A 9 -9.47 -55.80 11.33
CA ASP A 9 -10.27 -54.84 10.58
C ASP A 9 -9.75 -54.66 9.15
N ALA A 10 -8.42 -54.72 8.96
CA ALA A 10 -7.80 -54.66 7.63
C ALA A 10 -8.09 -55.92 6.80
N ILE A 11 -8.16 -57.10 7.44
CA ILE A 11 -8.56 -58.35 6.78
C ILE A 11 -10.03 -58.29 6.35
N LYS A 12 -10.94 -57.86 7.24
CA LYS A 12 -12.37 -57.71 6.92
C LYS A 12 -12.63 -56.74 5.77
N ILE A 13 -11.89 -55.64 5.71
CA ILE A 13 -12.01 -54.67 4.62
C ILE A 13 -11.53 -55.27 3.29
N ALA A 14 -10.45 -56.05 3.29
CA ALA A 14 -9.96 -56.73 2.09
C ALA A 14 -10.97 -57.77 1.57
N GLU A 15 -11.54 -58.57 2.46
CA GLU A 15 -12.56 -59.58 2.12
C GLU A 15 -13.84 -58.95 1.58
N SER A 16 -14.29 -57.82 2.15
CA SER A 16 -15.48 -57.08 1.67
C SER A 16 -15.34 -56.51 0.26
N ARG A 17 -14.11 -56.52 -0.29
CA ARG A 17 -13.78 -56.03 -1.64
C ARG A 17 -13.23 -57.14 -2.53
N GLU A 18 -13.52 -58.40 -2.19
CA GLU A 18 -13.07 -59.60 -2.92
C GLU A 18 -11.55 -59.71 -3.07
N GLY A 19 -10.78 -59.08 -2.16
CA GLY A 19 -9.32 -59.08 -2.14
C GLY A 19 -8.73 -59.86 -0.97
N LYS A 20 -7.41 -60.14 -1.02
CA LYS A 20 -6.67 -60.84 0.05
C LYS A 20 -5.61 -59.93 0.68
N CYS A 21 -5.62 -59.79 2.00
CA CYS A 21 -4.61 -59.03 2.73
C CYS A 21 -3.25 -59.78 2.74
N LEU A 22 -2.17 -59.12 2.30
CA LEU A 22 -0.82 -59.71 2.20
C LEU A 22 0.13 -59.31 3.34
N SER A 23 -0.28 -58.41 4.24
CA SER A 23 0.59 -57.92 5.31
C SER A 23 0.65 -58.89 6.49
N LYS A 24 1.86 -59.20 6.98
CA LYS A 24 2.07 -60.01 8.20
C LYS A 24 2.36 -59.17 9.44
N GLU A 25 2.83 -57.94 9.31
CA GLU A 25 2.99 -56.95 10.38
C GLU A 25 2.71 -55.52 9.86
N TYR A 26 2.43 -54.58 10.76
CA TYR A 26 1.89 -53.25 10.47
C TYR A 26 2.87 -52.34 9.69
N ILE A 27 2.49 -51.83 8.52
CA ILE A 27 3.20 -50.77 7.81
C ILE A 27 2.32 -49.51 7.82
N ASN A 28 2.77 -48.46 8.50
CA ASN A 28 2.12 -47.16 8.45
C ASN A 28 2.42 -46.52 7.08
N CYS A 29 1.39 -46.16 6.30
CA CYS A 29 1.52 -45.67 4.92
C CYS A 29 2.35 -44.38 4.72
N GLU A 30 2.87 -43.77 5.79
CA GLU A 30 3.68 -42.53 5.77
C GLU A 30 5.20 -42.76 5.69
N ILE A 31 5.68 -43.99 5.87
CA ILE A 31 7.11 -44.31 6.12
C ILE A 31 8.01 -44.21 4.86
N PRO A 32 7.58 -44.55 3.63
CA PRO A 32 8.48 -44.50 2.45
C PRO A 32 8.79 -43.07 1.97
N MET A 33 7.80 -42.17 1.92
CA MET A 33 7.96 -40.81 1.36
C MET A 33 8.85 -39.90 2.20
N LEU A 34 8.76 -39.99 3.53
CA LEU A 34 9.55 -39.15 4.44
C LEU A 34 11.03 -39.52 4.45
N TRP A 35 11.36 -40.77 4.11
CA TRP A 35 12.73 -41.27 4.08
C TRP A 35 13.53 -40.75 2.89
N GLU A 36 12.95 -40.80 1.68
CA GLU A 36 13.59 -40.25 0.48
C GLU A 36 13.76 -38.72 0.58
N LEU A 37 12.79 -38.02 1.20
CA LEU A 37 12.90 -36.59 1.49
C LEU A 37 14.14 -36.25 2.34
N ALA A 38 14.57 -37.11 3.26
CA ALA A 38 15.78 -36.89 4.05
C ALA A 38 17.04 -36.89 3.17
N LYS A 39 17.13 -37.82 2.21
CA LYS A 39 18.26 -37.92 1.27
C LYS A 39 18.28 -36.73 0.31
N GLU A 40 17.12 -36.33 -0.20
CA GLU A 40 16.98 -35.14 -1.06
C GLU A 40 17.38 -33.85 -0.33
N LEU A 41 16.92 -33.65 0.91
CA LEU A 41 17.28 -32.49 1.72
C LEU A 41 18.78 -32.42 2.02
N ALA A 42 19.41 -33.58 2.29
CA ALA A 42 20.86 -33.63 2.46
C ALA A 42 21.59 -33.21 1.17
N CYS A 43 21.15 -33.72 0.02
CA CYS A 43 21.71 -33.37 -1.29
C CYS A 43 21.57 -31.85 -1.58
N ALA A 44 20.38 -31.28 -1.35
CA ALA A 44 20.11 -29.85 -1.51
C ALA A 44 21.00 -28.95 -0.63
N LYS A 45 21.52 -29.48 0.49
CA LYS A 45 22.44 -28.78 1.40
C LYS A 45 23.91 -29.14 1.18
N ASN A 46 24.24 -29.82 0.07
CA ASN A 46 25.58 -30.34 -0.24
C ASN A 46 26.11 -31.24 0.88
N GLY A 47 25.32 -32.22 1.29
CA GLY A 47 25.70 -33.21 2.28
C GLY A 47 24.98 -34.54 2.09
N LYS A 48 25.12 -35.44 3.06
CA LYS A 48 24.58 -36.80 3.02
C LYS A 48 23.86 -37.14 4.32
N CYS A 49 22.78 -37.91 4.22
CA CYS A 49 22.19 -38.58 5.36
C CYS A 49 22.90 -39.93 5.53
N ILE A 50 23.50 -40.18 6.70
CA ILE A 50 24.25 -41.41 7.02
C ILE A 50 23.35 -42.44 7.72
N SER A 51 22.28 -41.99 8.39
CA SER A 51 21.36 -42.92 9.03
C SER A 51 20.79 -43.93 8.02
N GLU A 52 20.58 -45.17 8.48
CA GLU A 52 19.95 -46.23 7.68
C GLU A 52 18.49 -46.47 8.08
N ASN A 53 18.12 -46.09 9.31
CA ASN A 53 16.79 -46.29 9.88
C ASN A 53 16.13 -44.94 10.23
N TYR A 54 14.84 -44.81 9.91
CA TYR A 54 14.02 -43.64 10.24
C TYR A 54 12.79 -44.05 11.05
N VAL A 55 12.60 -43.40 12.20
CA VAL A 55 11.50 -43.69 13.13
C VAL A 55 10.38 -42.66 12.99
N ASN A 56 10.70 -41.36 13.11
CA ASN A 56 9.75 -40.26 12.95
C ASN A 56 10.49 -38.92 12.72
N ASN A 57 9.73 -37.83 12.47
CA ASN A 57 10.29 -36.53 12.07
C ASN A 57 11.10 -35.81 13.15
N SER A 58 10.96 -36.24 14.41
CA SER A 58 11.56 -35.62 15.59
C SER A 58 12.74 -36.44 16.11
N SER A 59 12.87 -37.70 15.66
CA SER A 59 14.02 -38.54 15.94
C SER A 59 15.28 -37.99 15.24
N PRO A 60 16.42 -37.97 15.95
CA PRO A 60 17.67 -37.46 15.38
C PRO A 60 18.25 -38.43 14.33
N LEU A 61 18.48 -37.91 13.13
CA LEU A 61 19.22 -38.57 12.06
C LEU A 61 20.68 -38.10 12.08
N LEU A 62 21.59 -38.94 11.58
CA LEU A 62 23.00 -38.63 11.40
C LEU A 62 23.23 -38.08 10.00
N TRP A 63 23.88 -36.92 9.92
CA TRP A 63 24.15 -36.18 8.70
C TRP A 63 25.63 -35.88 8.57
N GLU A 64 26.08 -35.71 7.33
CA GLU A 64 27.44 -35.26 6.98
C GLU A 64 27.37 -34.11 5.99
N CYS A 65 28.11 -33.02 6.25
CA CYS A 65 28.20 -31.89 5.31
C CYS A 65 29.37 -32.04 4.33
N LYS A 66 29.43 -31.20 3.28
CA LYS A 66 30.56 -31.14 2.33
C LYS A 66 31.96 -31.03 2.93
N ASN A 67 32.09 -30.57 4.16
CA ASN A 67 33.36 -30.44 4.88
C ASN A 67 33.62 -31.65 5.80
N ASN A 68 32.93 -32.78 5.60
CA ASN A 68 33.02 -34.03 6.35
C ASN A 68 32.71 -33.93 7.86
N HIS A 69 32.06 -32.86 8.30
CA HIS A 69 31.56 -32.78 9.68
C HIS A 69 30.29 -33.62 9.81
N GLN A 70 30.28 -34.53 10.78
CA GLN A 70 29.13 -35.35 11.13
C GLN A 70 28.36 -34.75 12.30
N PHE A 71 27.03 -34.71 12.22
CA PHE A 71 26.18 -34.12 13.25
C PHE A 71 24.79 -34.78 13.28
N ARG A 72 24.12 -34.68 14.43
CA ARG A 72 22.78 -35.23 14.64
C ARG A 72 21.73 -34.14 14.67
N LEU A 73 20.71 -34.25 13.81
CA LEU A 73 19.55 -33.36 13.76
C LEU A 73 18.31 -34.16 13.36
N SER A 74 17.14 -33.75 13.82
CA SER A 74 15.89 -34.33 13.33
C SER A 74 15.56 -33.84 11.92
N LEU A 75 14.73 -34.59 11.19
CA LEU A 75 14.26 -34.19 9.85
C LEU A 75 13.48 -32.87 9.90
N SER A 76 12.68 -32.66 10.96
CA SER A 76 11.95 -31.41 11.20
C SER A 76 12.89 -30.22 11.45
N ASP A 77 13.97 -30.42 12.19
CA ASP A 77 14.97 -29.38 12.44
C ASP A 77 15.73 -29.01 11.16
N VAL A 78 16.10 -29.98 10.34
CA VAL A 78 16.77 -29.73 9.05
C VAL A 78 15.87 -28.98 8.08
N LYS A 79 14.57 -29.30 8.06
CA LYS A 79 13.58 -28.65 7.19
C LYS A 79 13.27 -27.21 7.64
N ASN A 80 13.09 -27.01 8.95
CA ASN A 80 12.54 -25.76 9.48
C ASN A 80 13.62 -24.77 9.98
N LYS A 81 14.84 -25.23 10.28
CA LYS A 81 15.94 -24.35 10.75
C LYS A 81 16.96 -24.13 9.63
N GLY A 82 17.32 -22.88 9.35
CA GLY A 82 18.28 -22.50 8.31
C GLY A 82 19.74 -22.91 8.57
N ASN A 83 20.02 -23.51 9.72
CA ASN A 83 21.36 -23.76 10.24
C ASN A 83 21.78 -25.22 10.02
N TRP A 84 22.32 -25.51 8.82
CA TRP A 84 22.67 -26.87 8.37
C TRP A 84 23.82 -27.52 9.17
N CYS A 85 24.97 -26.86 9.31
CA CYS A 85 26.14 -27.44 10.01
C CYS A 85 26.76 -26.40 10.96
N ARG A 86 26.75 -26.69 12.27
CA ARG A 86 27.27 -25.78 13.31
C ARG A 86 28.78 -25.54 13.18
N GLU A 87 29.54 -26.56 12.79
CA GLU A 87 30.98 -26.46 12.55
C GLU A 87 31.30 -25.58 11.34
N CYS A 88 30.55 -25.71 10.24
CA CYS A 88 30.71 -24.81 9.08
C CYS A 88 30.28 -23.37 9.37
N MET A 89 29.39 -23.16 10.35
CA MET A 89 28.97 -21.83 10.80
C MET A 89 29.92 -21.20 11.83
N LYS A 90 30.93 -21.93 12.30
CA LYS A 90 32.03 -21.31 13.05
C LYS A 90 32.79 -20.43 12.07
N LEU A 91 32.65 -19.12 12.23
CA LEU A 91 33.57 -18.15 11.64
C LEU A 91 34.97 -18.57 12.06
N GLY A 92 35.85 -18.86 11.11
CA GLY A 92 37.19 -19.38 11.35
C GLY A 92 38.21 -18.71 10.44
N LEU A 93 39.49 -19.06 10.60
CA LEU A 93 40.59 -18.41 9.88
C LEU A 93 40.45 -18.52 8.35
N GLY A 94 40.04 -19.69 7.85
CA GLY A 94 39.81 -19.90 6.41
C GLY A 94 38.67 -19.05 5.84
N PHE A 95 37.69 -18.66 6.66
CA PHE A 95 36.64 -17.71 6.25
C PHE A 95 37.20 -16.29 6.12
N ALA A 96 38.05 -15.87 7.08
CA ALA A 96 38.70 -14.56 7.04
C ALA A 96 39.63 -14.40 5.83
N GLN A 97 40.42 -15.43 5.53
CA GLN A 97 41.33 -15.44 4.36
C GLN A 97 40.55 -15.33 3.04
N ASN A 98 39.48 -16.12 2.87
CA ASN A 98 38.62 -16.01 1.70
C ASN A 98 37.97 -14.63 1.56
N LEU A 99 37.52 -14.04 2.68
CA LEU A 99 36.91 -12.72 2.69
C LEU A 99 37.92 -11.63 2.27
N ALA A 100 39.18 -11.77 2.70
CA ALA A 100 40.24 -10.87 2.30
C ALA A 100 40.57 -10.98 0.80
N ASN A 101 40.72 -12.22 0.29
CA ASN A 101 41.03 -12.49 -1.11
C ASN A 101 39.95 -11.93 -2.05
N LYS A 102 38.66 -12.09 -1.71
CA LYS A 102 37.55 -11.53 -2.47
C LYS A 102 37.59 -10.00 -2.63
N ARG A 103 38.28 -9.30 -1.73
CA ARG A 103 38.43 -7.84 -1.75
C ARG A 103 39.83 -7.38 -2.19
N GLY A 104 40.59 -8.26 -2.84
CA GLY A 104 41.93 -7.95 -3.33
C GLY A 104 42.93 -7.69 -2.20
N GLY A 105 42.73 -8.30 -1.03
CA GLY A 105 43.62 -8.17 0.11
C GLY A 105 43.98 -9.51 0.75
N THR A 106 44.66 -9.47 1.89
CA THR A 106 45.13 -10.65 2.60
C THR A 106 44.84 -10.54 4.09
N CYS A 107 44.40 -11.65 4.72
CA CYS A 107 44.34 -11.75 6.17
C CYS A 107 45.73 -12.18 6.68
N LEU A 108 46.37 -11.34 7.49
CA LEU A 108 47.71 -11.56 8.03
C LEU A 108 47.71 -12.33 9.35
N SER A 109 46.55 -12.47 10.00
CA SER A 109 46.45 -13.27 11.22
C SER A 109 46.68 -14.76 10.94
N SER A 110 47.42 -15.43 11.83
CA SER A 110 47.71 -16.88 11.76
C SER A 110 46.73 -17.72 12.59
N SER A 111 45.90 -17.10 13.42
CA SER A 111 44.92 -17.78 14.26
C SER A 111 43.65 -16.94 14.44
N TYR A 112 42.52 -17.62 14.63
CA TYR A 112 41.24 -17.01 14.94
C TYR A 112 40.70 -17.61 16.23
N HIS A 113 40.44 -16.75 17.22
CA HIS A 113 40.01 -17.18 18.55
C HIS A 113 38.50 -17.03 18.72
N ASN A 114 37.94 -15.86 18.38
CA ASN A 114 36.50 -15.59 18.45
C ASN A 114 36.13 -14.34 17.62
N ARG A 115 34.83 -14.06 17.51
CA ARG A 115 34.28 -12.97 16.67
C ARG A 115 34.66 -11.56 17.15
N ARG A 116 35.03 -11.43 18.43
CA ARG A 116 35.35 -10.14 19.08
C ARG A 116 36.83 -9.78 18.93
N THR A 117 37.69 -10.78 18.77
CA THR A 117 39.13 -10.59 18.54
C THR A 117 39.37 -10.00 17.15
N PRO A 118 39.98 -8.81 17.05
CA PRO A 118 40.37 -8.24 15.77
C PRO A 118 41.39 -9.14 15.05
N LEU A 119 41.23 -9.27 13.74
CA LEU A 119 42.23 -9.87 12.85
C LEU A 119 43.01 -8.75 12.15
N SER A 120 44.22 -9.10 11.70
CA SER A 120 45.08 -8.22 10.91
C SER A 120 44.79 -8.45 9.43
N TRP A 121 44.54 -7.36 8.70
CA TRP A 121 44.17 -7.34 7.30
C TRP A 121 45.14 -6.46 6.52
N ARG A 122 45.34 -6.77 5.25
CA ARG A 122 46.12 -5.98 4.29
C ARG A 122 45.32 -5.79 3.00
N CYS A 123 45.32 -4.59 2.41
CA CYS A 123 44.68 -4.32 1.12
C CYS A 123 45.69 -4.40 -0.04
N SER A 124 45.19 -4.32 -1.28
CA SER A 124 46.00 -4.23 -2.50
C SER A 124 47.05 -3.12 -2.46
N GLU A 125 46.70 -1.96 -1.90
CA GLU A 125 47.60 -0.80 -1.74
C GLU A 125 48.65 -0.97 -0.62
N GLY A 126 48.75 -2.16 -0.01
CA GLY A 126 49.75 -2.47 1.03
C GLY A 126 49.41 -1.99 2.46
N HIS A 127 48.36 -1.19 2.65
CA HIS A 127 47.96 -0.76 4.00
C HIS A 127 47.51 -1.95 4.85
N SER A 128 47.97 -1.99 6.09
CA SER A 128 47.60 -3.02 7.06
C SER A 128 46.81 -2.41 8.23
N TRP A 129 45.74 -3.06 8.67
CA TRP A 129 44.89 -2.58 9.76
C TRP A 129 44.28 -3.73 10.57
N LEU A 130 43.85 -3.42 11.80
CA LEU A 130 43.12 -4.35 12.65
C LEU A 130 41.61 -4.12 12.51
N ALA A 131 40.87 -5.19 12.24
CA ALA A 131 39.41 -5.14 12.20
C ALA A 131 38.80 -6.47 12.61
N ARG A 132 37.60 -6.41 13.17
CA ARG A 132 36.83 -7.62 13.47
C ARG A 132 36.23 -8.20 12.18
N ILE A 133 36.12 -9.52 12.14
CA ILE A 133 35.61 -10.26 10.98
C ILE A 133 34.17 -9.90 10.62
N ASP A 134 33.35 -9.56 11.63
CA ASP A 134 31.96 -9.12 11.46
C ASP A 134 31.85 -7.78 10.72
N SER A 135 32.81 -6.88 10.95
CA SER A 135 32.86 -5.54 10.39
C SER A 135 33.29 -5.59 8.93
N ILE A 136 34.25 -6.45 8.61
CA ILE A 136 34.61 -6.74 7.23
C ILE A 136 33.43 -7.38 6.49
N GLN A 137 32.76 -8.35 7.10
CA GLN A 137 31.58 -9.01 6.52
C GLN A 137 30.44 -8.01 6.21
N ARG A 138 30.21 -7.02 7.09
CA ARG A 138 29.20 -5.96 6.90
C ARG A 138 29.51 -4.96 5.79
N GLY A 139 30.75 -4.90 5.29
CA GLY A 139 31.11 -4.02 4.18
C GLY A 139 32.31 -3.11 4.42
N THR A 140 32.77 -2.95 5.66
CA THR A 140 33.92 -2.09 5.99
C THR A 140 35.22 -2.68 5.41
N TRP A 141 36.11 -1.83 4.90
CA TRP A 141 37.41 -2.22 4.35
C TRP A 141 38.53 -1.28 4.81
N CYS A 142 39.61 -1.17 4.03
CA CYS A 142 40.81 -0.42 4.37
C CYS A 142 40.50 1.05 4.73
N PRO A 143 40.72 1.49 5.99
CA PRO A 143 40.43 2.85 6.41
C PRO A 143 41.32 3.90 5.72
N HIS A 144 42.52 3.51 5.29
CA HIS A 144 43.44 4.38 4.57
C HIS A 144 43.03 4.59 3.10
N CYS A 145 42.37 3.61 2.48
CA CYS A 145 41.84 3.74 1.13
C CYS A 145 40.47 4.45 1.12
N VAL A 146 39.68 4.32 2.19
CA VAL A 146 38.33 4.89 2.32
C VAL A 146 38.33 6.43 2.45
N GLY A 147 39.49 7.08 2.53
CA GLY A 147 39.64 8.54 2.67
C GLY A 147 40.37 9.28 1.53
N LYS A 148 40.76 8.62 0.43
CA LYS A 148 41.39 9.29 -0.73
C LYS A 148 40.39 9.78 -1.80
N SER A 149 39.09 9.59 -1.60
CA SER A 149 38.07 10.16 -2.47
C SER A 149 37.78 11.62 -2.11
N GLU A 150 38.27 12.54 -2.96
CA GLU A 150 37.85 13.95 -3.12
C GLU A 150 37.74 14.80 -1.85
N LYS A 151 38.66 15.76 -1.66
CA LYS A 151 38.47 16.84 -0.69
C LYS A 151 37.15 17.57 -1.01
N LEU A 152 36.16 17.44 -0.13
CA LEU A 152 34.94 18.26 -0.18
C LEU A 152 35.31 19.63 0.38
N ASP A 153 35.72 20.56 -0.48
CA ASP A 153 35.98 21.97 -0.13
C ASP A 153 34.89 22.90 -0.71
N ILE A 154 35.03 24.20 -0.47
CA ILE A 154 34.05 25.19 -0.95
C ILE A 154 34.02 25.28 -2.48
N GLU A 155 35.15 25.05 -3.15
CA GLU A 155 35.21 25.05 -4.61
C GLU A 155 34.48 23.83 -5.19
N TYR A 156 34.60 22.66 -4.55
CA TYR A 156 33.79 21.49 -4.86
C TYR A 156 32.29 21.77 -4.68
N ALA A 157 31.89 22.49 -3.62
CA ALA A 157 30.49 22.86 -3.43
C ALA A 157 29.97 23.77 -4.56
N LYS A 158 30.76 24.75 -4.98
CA LYS A 158 30.42 25.64 -6.11
C LYS A 158 30.31 24.85 -7.42
N GLU A 159 31.25 23.96 -7.70
CA GLU A 159 31.21 23.13 -8.91
C GLU A 159 30.02 22.16 -8.91
N LEU A 160 29.75 21.53 -7.76
CA LEU A 160 28.57 20.68 -7.59
C LEU A 160 27.28 21.47 -7.86
N ALA A 161 27.21 22.73 -7.43
CA ALA A 161 26.05 23.57 -7.73
C ALA A 161 25.92 23.87 -9.23
N ARG A 162 27.02 24.24 -9.90
CA ARG A 162 27.04 24.49 -11.35
C ARG A 162 26.61 23.26 -12.13
N SER A 163 27.10 22.08 -11.78
CA SER A 163 26.74 20.80 -12.41
C SER A 163 25.24 20.47 -12.33
N ARG A 164 24.52 21.11 -11.40
CA ARG A 164 23.08 20.96 -11.18
C ARG A 164 22.28 22.19 -11.60
N ASN A 165 22.86 23.06 -12.43
CA ASN A 165 22.27 24.32 -12.88
C ASN A 165 21.80 25.19 -11.71
N GLY A 166 22.65 25.33 -10.69
CA GLY A 166 22.41 26.16 -9.53
C GLY A 166 23.70 26.81 -9.01
N GLU A 167 23.59 27.42 -7.85
CA GLU A 167 24.64 28.24 -7.24
C GLU A 167 24.80 27.88 -5.75
N CYS A 168 26.05 27.84 -5.28
CA CYS A 168 26.37 27.81 -3.86
C CYS A 168 26.64 29.24 -3.41
N LEU A 169 25.83 29.76 -2.49
CA LEU A 169 25.88 31.14 -1.97
C LEU A 169 26.75 31.27 -0.73
N SER A 170 27.46 30.21 -0.34
CA SER A 170 28.32 30.20 0.85
C SER A 170 29.78 30.27 0.45
N ASP A 171 30.57 31.03 1.21
CA ASP A 171 32.01 31.23 0.95
C ASP A 171 32.91 30.41 1.89
N VAL A 172 32.35 29.80 2.94
CA VAL A 172 33.09 29.05 3.94
C VAL A 172 32.48 27.66 4.12
N TYR A 173 33.34 26.64 4.08
CA TYR A 173 33.01 25.27 4.44
C TYR A 173 33.94 24.78 5.55
N ILE A 174 33.37 24.43 6.71
CA ILE A 174 34.15 24.05 7.90
C ILE A 174 34.27 22.52 7.99
N ASN A 175 33.16 21.80 7.81
CA ASN A 175 33.11 20.34 7.96
C ASN A 175 31.83 19.75 7.31
N TYR A 176 31.70 18.42 7.31
CA TYR A 176 30.60 17.70 6.67
C TYR A 176 29.21 17.94 7.27
N THR A 177 29.12 18.51 8.47
CA THR A 177 27.85 18.91 9.12
C THR A 177 27.48 20.36 8.85
N THR A 178 28.40 21.15 8.28
CA THR A 178 28.15 22.55 7.92
C THR A 178 27.08 22.61 6.84
N HIS A 179 26.03 23.40 7.09
CA HIS A 179 25.01 23.68 6.09
C HIS A 179 25.46 24.86 5.23
N LEU A 180 25.50 24.65 3.92
CA LEU A 180 25.73 25.70 2.94
C LEU A 180 24.38 26.17 2.40
N ARG A 181 24.34 27.41 1.91
CA ARG A 181 23.18 28.01 1.25
C ARG A 181 23.28 27.77 -0.25
N TRP A 182 22.24 27.18 -0.82
CA TRP A 182 22.17 26.78 -2.23
C TRP A 182 21.02 27.49 -2.91
N ARG A 183 21.15 27.72 -4.21
CA ARG A 183 20.10 28.27 -5.09
C ARG A 183 19.97 27.41 -6.35
N CYS A 184 18.76 27.12 -6.80
CA CYS A 184 18.53 26.42 -8.07
C CYS A 184 18.19 27.39 -9.21
N SER A 185 18.14 26.90 -10.45
CA SER A 185 17.74 27.69 -11.64
C SER A 185 16.35 28.34 -11.56
N LYS A 186 15.46 27.84 -10.70
CA LYS A 186 14.14 28.44 -10.42
C LYS A 186 14.18 29.44 -9.25
N SER A 187 15.37 29.88 -8.85
CA SER A 187 15.62 30.84 -7.76
C SER A 187 15.15 30.40 -6.36
N HIS A 188 14.87 29.12 -6.14
CA HIS A 188 14.62 28.61 -4.79
C HIS A 188 15.92 28.54 -4.01
N GLU A 189 15.90 28.98 -2.76
CA GLU A 189 17.04 28.94 -1.86
C GLU A 189 16.81 28.01 -0.68
N TRP A 190 17.81 27.23 -0.30
CA TRP A 190 17.71 26.32 0.84
C TRP A 190 19.07 26.07 1.50
N LEU A 191 19.03 25.57 2.75
CA LEU A 191 20.21 25.15 3.50
C LEU A 191 20.37 23.63 3.45
N ALA A 192 21.57 23.16 3.13
CA ALA A 192 21.91 21.74 3.13
C ALA A 192 23.42 21.52 3.25
N SER A 193 23.83 20.37 3.79
CA SER A 193 25.24 19.97 3.76
C SER A 193 25.66 19.42 2.39
N ILE A 194 26.94 19.50 2.05
CA ILE A 194 27.50 18.97 0.79
C ILE A 194 27.16 17.48 0.63
N SER A 195 27.33 16.68 1.70
CA SER A 195 26.97 15.26 1.69
C SER A 195 25.48 15.03 1.42
N GLY A 196 24.62 15.91 1.95
CA GLY A 196 23.18 15.88 1.70
C GLY A 196 22.82 16.18 0.25
N ILE A 197 23.58 17.05 -0.41
CA ILE A 197 23.39 17.36 -1.84
C ILE A 197 23.95 16.24 -2.74
N LYS A 198 25.15 15.72 -2.42
CA LYS A 198 25.82 14.67 -3.20
C LYS A 198 25.03 13.36 -3.22
N ASN A 199 24.49 12.97 -2.06
CA ASN A 199 23.93 11.63 -1.86
C ASN A 199 22.40 11.54 -2.00
N LYS A 200 21.69 12.67 -2.10
CA LYS A 200 20.23 12.66 -2.29
C LYS A 200 19.86 12.55 -3.76
N ASN A 201 18.75 11.85 -4.03
CA ASN A 201 18.18 11.70 -5.38
C ASN A 201 17.54 12.98 -5.95
N TYR A 202 17.57 14.09 -5.21
CA TYR A 202 16.99 15.36 -5.64
C TYR A 202 17.93 16.53 -5.32
N TRP A 203 18.00 17.48 -6.26
CA TRP A 203 18.85 18.67 -6.15
C TRP A 203 18.22 19.75 -5.25
N CYS A 204 17.00 20.18 -5.59
CA CYS A 204 16.28 21.23 -4.87
C CYS A 204 15.00 20.64 -4.25
N PRO A 205 14.77 20.76 -2.93
CA PRO A 205 13.59 20.20 -2.28
C PRO A 205 12.27 20.85 -2.76
N HIS A 206 12.32 22.12 -3.15
CA HIS A 206 11.19 22.82 -3.75
C HIS A 206 10.89 22.28 -5.14
N CYS A 207 11.90 22.11 -6.00
CA CYS A 207 11.71 21.52 -7.32
C CYS A 207 11.29 20.04 -7.27
N ALA A 208 11.78 19.30 -6.27
CA ALA A 208 11.43 17.89 -6.07
C ALA A 208 9.99 17.70 -5.59
N SER A 209 9.46 18.66 -4.81
CA SER A 209 8.07 18.69 -4.38
C SER A 209 7.13 19.24 -5.45
N THR A 210 7.62 20.04 -6.39
CA THR A 210 6.88 20.44 -7.60
C THR A 210 6.96 19.35 -8.68
N LYS A 211 6.32 18.20 -8.44
CA LYS A 211 5.97 17.26 -9.52
C LYS A 211 4.69 17.65 -10.26
N PHE A 212 4.08 18.77 -9.89
CA PHE A 212 2.83 19.21 -10.49
C PHE A 212 2.97 20.63 -11.04
N ASP A 213 2.80 20.75 -12.35
CA ASP A 213 2.69 22.00 -13.07
C ASP A 213 1.20 22.41 -13.12
N ILE A 214 0.90 23.70 -13.21
CA ILE A 214 -0.47 24.19 -13.44
C ILE A 214 -1.08 23.60 -14.72
N ALA A 215 -0.22 23.28 -15.70
CA ALA A 215 -0.62 22.55 -16.90
C ALA A 215 -1.32 21.21 -16.58
N ILE A 216 -0.90 20.51 -15.53
CA ILE A 216 -1.53 19.27 -15.08
C ILE A 216 -2.91 19.55 -14.46
N ALA A 217 -3.07 20.65 -13.74
CA ALA A 217 -4.38 21.06 -13.22
C ALA A 217 -5.35 21.35 -14.37
N LYS A 218 -4.91 22.12 -15.37
CA LYS A 218 -5.71 22.45 -16.57
C LYS A 218 -6.06 21.19 -17.37
N SER A 219 -5.12 20.27 -17.57
CA SER A 219 -5.40 19.01 -18.28
C SER A 219 -6.38 18.11 -17.54
N ILE A 220 -6.26 18.00 -16.20
CA ILE A 220 -7.19 17.22 -15.37
C ILE A 220 -8.58 17.84 -15.45
N ALA A 221 -8.67 19.16 -15.36
CA ALA A 221 -9.95 19.85 -15.46
C ALA A 221 -10.62 19.59 -16.81
N TYR A 222 -9.88 19.76 -17.91
CA TYR A 222 -10.36 19.46 -19.26
C TYR A 222 -10.84 18.01 -19.39
N SER A 223 -10.06 17.03 -18.89
CA SER A 223 -10.43 15.60 -18.94
C SER A 223 -11.72 15.26 -18.20
N ARG A 224 -12.14 16.10 -17.24
CA ARG A 224 -13.36 15.96 -16.44
C ARG A 224 -14.45 16.96 -16.86
N ALA A 225 -14.36 17.46 -18.09
CA ALA A 225 -15.27 18.45 -18.67
C ALA A 225 -15.40 19.71 -17.80
N GLY A 226 -14.34 20.15 -17.15
CA GLY A 226 -14.30 21.36 -16.34
C GLY A 226 -13.09 22.24 -16.67
N GLU A 227 -12.88 23.26 -15.86
CA GLU A 227 -11.82 24.23 -16.04
C GLU A 227 -11.07 24.50 -14.73
N CYS A 228 -9.77 24.79 -14.81
CA CYS A 228 -9.02 25.33 -13.68
C CYS A 228 -8.82 26.83 -13.94
N LEU A 229 -9.47 27.66 -13.12
CA LEU A 229 -9.56 29.12 -13.26
C LEU A 229 -8.36 29.86 -12.64
N THR A 230 -7.39 29.13 -12.11
CA THR A 230 -6.19 29.72 -11.49
C THR A 230 -5.01 29.67 -12.45
N ASP A 231 -4.30 30.78 -12.58
CA ASP A 231 -3.18 30.91 -13.53
C ASP A 231 -1.80 30.62 -12.93
N SER A 232 -1.66 30.62 -11.61
CA SER A 232 -0.38 30.36 -10.93
C SER A 232 -0.47 29.22 -9.92
N TYR A 233 0.43 28.24 -10.02
CA TYR A 233 0.60 27.16 -9.04
C TYR A 233 1.91 27.33 -8.27
N ILE A 234 1.83 27.64 -6.98
CA ILE A 234 3.01 27.92 -6.14
C ILE A 234 3.57 26.62 -5.56
N ASN A 235 2.71 25.77 -4.98
CA ASN A 235 3.11 24.50 -4.34
C ASN A 235 1.93 23.53 -4.13
N CYS A 236 2.22 22.33 -3.61
CA CYS A 236 1.23 21.28 -3.33
C CYS A 236 0.14 21.62 -2.30
N LYS A 237 0.35 22.66 -1.49
CA LYS A 237 -0.63 23.16 -0.52
C LYS A 237 -1.49 24.29 -1.08
N SER A 238 -1.16 24.82 -2.26
CA SER A 238 -1.87 25.93 -2.87
C SER A 238 -3.27 25.49 -3.28
N GLN A 239 -4.27 26.28 -2.89
CA GLN A 239 -5.65 26.12 -3.35
C GLN A 239 -5.74 26.60 -4.79
N LEU A 240 -6.32 25.77 -5.66
CA LEU A 240 -6.67 26.13 -7.03
C LEU A 240 -8.19 26.30 -7.10
N LEU A 241 -8.64 27.24 -7.91
CA LEU A 241 -10.05 27.43 -8.24
C LEU A 241 -10.40 26.54 -9.44
N TRP A 242 -11.41 25.70 -9.25
CA TRP A 242 -11.89 24.74 -10.25
C TRP A 242 -13.33 25.07 -10.62
N SER A 243 -13.70 24.75 -11.85
CA SER A 243 -15.06 24.80 -12.38
C SER A 243 -15.40 23.45 -13.02
N CYS A 244 -16.64 22.97 -12.90
CA CYS A 244 -17.11 21.77 -13.61
C CYS A 244 -17.99 22.13 -14.81
N ASN A 245 -18.37 21.14 -15.62
CA ASN A 245 -19.30 21.32 -16.75
C ASN A 245 -20.65 21.96 -16.41
N LYS A 246 -21.02 22.02 -15.13
CA LYS A 246 -22.24 22.67 -14.63
C LYS A 246 -21.97 24.06 -14.04
N ASN A 247 -20.80 24.63 -14.31
CA ASN A 247 -20.36 25.95 -13.84
C ASN A 247 -20.27 26.12 -12.31
N HIS A 248 -20.29 25.04 -11.53
CA HIS A 248 -20.01 25.14 -10.10
C HIS A 248 -18.53 25.40 -9.87
N GLN A 249 -18.21 26.44 -9.11
CA GLN A 249 -16.85 26.82 -8.77
C GLN A 249 -16.48 26.41 -7.35
N TRP A 250 -15.28 25.85 -7.14
CA TRP A 250 -14.80 25.50 -5.80
C TRP A 250 -13.28 25.56 -5.67
N TYR A 251 -12.80 25.73 -4.44
CA TYR A 251 -11.38 25.66 -4.11
C TYR A 251 -10.97 24.24 -3.71
N ALA A 252 -9.89 23.74 -4.32
CA ALA A 252 -9.25 22.49 -3.91
C ALA A 252 -7.77 22.48 -4.30
N THR A 253 -6.95 21.72 -3.56
CA THR A 253 -5.56 21.51 -3.94
C THR A 253 -5.43 20.51 -5.08
N LEU A 254 -4.39 20.68 -5.91
CA LEU A 254 -4.11 19.76 -7.03
C LEU A 254 -3.89 18.31 -6.57
N SER A 255 -3.29 18.11 -5.40
CA SER A 255 -3.11 16.77 -4.83
C SER A 255 -4.44 16.09 -4.51
N HIS A 256 -5.41 16.81 -3.96
CA HIS A 256 -6.71 16.27 -3.59
C HIS A 256 -7.55 15.91 -4.82
N VAL A 257 -7.46 16.71 -5.88
CA VAL A 257 -8.16 16.46 -7.15
C VAL A 257 -7.50 15.33 -7.97
N LYS A 258 -6.17 15.20 -7.90
CA LYS A 258 -5.40 14.20 -8.66
C LYS A 258 -5.27 12.86 -7.94
N ASN A 259 -4.77 12.87 -6.70
CA ASN A 259 -4.41 11.66 -5.96
C ASN A 259 -5.63 11.03 -5.30
N ASP A 260 -6.50 11.84 -4.69
CA ASP A 260 -7.70 11.34 -4.00
C ASP A 260 -8.88 11.17 -4.97
N ASN A 261 -8.65 11.44 -6.26
CA ASN A 261 -9.62 11.33 -7.35
C ASN A 261 -10.95 12.08 -7.07
N THR A 262 -10.89 13.17 -6.31
CA THR A 262 -12.06 13.98 -5.98
C THR A 262 -12.37 15.01 -7.08
N TRP A 263 -13.65 15.37 -7.21
CA TRP A 263 -14.11 16.37 -8.17
C TRP A 263 -15.12 17.33 -7.53
N CYS A 264 -15.96 17.97 -8.36
CA CYS A 264 -16.94 18.96 -7.94
C CYS A 264 -17.78 18.48 -6.74
N PRO A 265 -17.67 19.16 -5.58
CA PRO A 265 -18.39 18.75 -4.38
C PRO A 265 -19.90 18.91 -4.52
N TYR A 266 -20.35 19.81 -5.39
CA TYR A 266 -21.78 20.03 -5.68
C TYR A 266 -22.38 18.93 -6.57
N CYS A 267 -21.55 18.23 -7.36
CA CYS A 267 -21.99 17.12 -8.20
C CYS A 267 -22.04 15.76 -7.45
N SER A 268 -21.51 15.67 -6.23
CA SER A 268 -21.53 14.43 -5.44
C SER A 268 -22.91 14.20 -4.79
N LYS A 269 -23.53 13.04 -5.07
CA LYS A 269 -24.88 12.64 -4.59
C LYS A 269 -25.09 12.90 -3.09
N TYR A 270 -24.13 12.50 -2.24
CA TYR A 270 -24.22 12.62 -0.79
C TYR A 270 -24.05 14.06 -0.26
N LYS A 271 -23.31 14.91 -0.97
CA LYS A 271 -23.16 16.32 -0.60
C LYS A 271 -24.36 17.15 -1.03
N ARG A 272 -25.00 16.78 -2.14
CA ARG A 272 -26.17 17.50 -2.66
C ARG A 272 -27.41 17.30 -1.80
N GLU A 273 -27.67 16.08 -1.32
CA GLU A 273 -28.73 15.83 -0.32
C GLU A 273 -28.53 16.68 0.94
N ARG A 274 -27.29 16.74 1.45
CA ARG A 274 -26.94 17.57 2.60
C ARG A 274 -27.13 19.05 2.32
N LEU A 275 -26.71 19.53 1.16
CA LEU A 275 -26.88 20.92 0.75
C LEU A 275 -28.37 21.31 0.66
N CYS A 276 -29.19 20.49 -0.01
CA CYS A 276 -30.63 20.70 -0.08
C CYS A 276 -31.24 20.73 1.33
N ARG A 277 -30.79 19.85 2.23
CA ARG A 277 -31.23 19.84 3.63
C ARG A 277 -30.84 21.12 4.38
N GLU A 278 -29.62 21.62 4.20
CA GLU A 278 -29.15 22.86 4.82
C GLU A 278 -29.94 24.08 4.32
N ILE A 279 -30.20 24.16 3.01
CA ILE A 279 -31.01 25.22 2.41
C ILE A 279 -32.44 25.18 2.95
N MET A 280 -33.10 24.02 2.90
CA MET A 280 -34.45 23.84 3.43
C MET A 280 -34.53 24.20 4.92
N SER A 281 -33.52 23.80 5.69
CA SER A 281 -33.47 24.07 7.13
C SER A 281 -33.41 25.56 7.47
N LYS A 282 -32.86 26.39 6.56
CA LYS A 282 -32.83 27.83 6.73
C LYS A 282 -34.21 28.47 6.66
N TYR A 283 -35.12 27.93 5.85
CA TYR A 283 -36.45 28.50 5.62
C TYR A 283 -37.53 27.86 6.47
N LEU A 284 -37.53 26.52 6.59
CA LEU A 284 -38.59 25.75 7.26
C LEU A 284 -38.17 25.15 8.61
N GLY A 285 -36.93 25.40 9.05
CA GLY A 285 -36.34 24.72 10.21
C GLY A 285 -35.94 23.27 9.90
N PRO A 286 -35.42 22.52 10.89
CA PRO A 286 -34.90 21.16 10.65
C PRO A 286 -35.99 20.21 10.13
N PRO A 287 -35.70 19.33 9.15
CA PRO A 287 -36.65 18.35 8.65
C PRO A 287 -36.94 17.26 9.68
N SER A 288 -37.99 16.47 9.41
CA SER A 288 -38.31 15.30 10.22
C SER A 288 -37.16 14.30 10.24
N LYS A 289 -36.96 13.64 11.40
CA LYS A 289 -36.03 12.51 11.53
C LYS A 289 -36.56 11.24 10.86
N ILE A 290 -37.86 11.19 10.56
CA ILE A 290 -38.52 10.05 9.93
C ILE A 290 -38.27 10.13 8.43
N ARG A 291 -37.39 9.26 7.92
CA ARG A 291 -37.10 9.15 6.48
C ARG A 291 -37.97 8.13 5.74
N ARG A 292 -38.56 7.17 6.46
CA ARG A 292 -39.44 6.12 5.91
C ARG A 292 -40.79 6.19 6.62
N PRO A 293 -41.66 7.14 6.24
CA PRO A 293 -42.97 7.23 6.85
C PRO A 293 -43.83 5.99 6.55
N ASP A 294 -44.73 5.65 7.46
CA ASP A 294 -45.49 4.38 7.40
C ASP A 294 -46.37 4.27 6.15
N PHE A 295 -46.86 5.39 5.62
CA PHE A 295 -47.68 5.41 4.40
C PHE A 295 -46.91 5.00 3.13
N LEU A 296 -45.58 4.93 3.19
CA LEU A 296 -44.75 4.43 2.07
C LEU A 296 -44.49 2.93 2.12
N LYS A 297 -45.11 2.18 3.05
CA LYS A 297 -45.02 0.72 3.14
C LYS A 297 -45.95 0.05 2.14
N THR A 298 -45.40 -0.89 1.38
CA THR A 298 -46.17 -1.75 0.45
C THR A 298 -45.84 -3.23 0.70
N LEU A 299 -46.58 -4.14 0.08
CA LEU A 299 -46.28 -5.58 0.15
C LEU A 299 -44.86 -5.89 -0.35
N ASP A 300 -44.42 -5.19 -1.40
CA ASP A 300 -43.08 -5.32 -1.99
C ASP A 300 -42.01 -4.53 -1.20
N HIS A 301 -42.43 -3.55 -0.38
CA HIS A 301 -41.57 -2.69 0.43
C HIS A 301 -42.06 -2.61 1.88
N PRO A 302 -41.93 -3.69 2.68
CA PRO A 302 -42.48 -3.77 4.04
C PRO A 302 -41.84 -2.78 5.03
N THR A 303 -40.62 -2.31 4.74
CA THR A 303 -39.91 -1.29 5.52
C THR A 303 -40.22 0.14 5.08
N GLY A 304 -40.97 0.31 3.97
CA GLY A 304 -41.31 1.59 3.38
C GLY A 304 -40.23 2.18 2.47
N LEU A 305 -40.67 2.94 1.46
CA LEU A 305 -39.78 3.76 0.64
C LEU A 305 -39.21 4.94 1.46
N GLU A 306 -37.99 5.37 1.10
CA GLU A 306 -37.30 6.47 1.78
C GLU A 306 -37.56 7.81 1.07
N LEU A 307 -37.76 8.87 1.85
CA LEU A 307 -37.77 10.26 1.42
C LEU A 307 -36.47 10.96 1.86
N ASP A 308 -35.81 11.68 0.96
CA ASP A 308 -34.55 12.36 1.27
C ASP A 308 -34.74 13.48 2.30
N ILE A 309 -35.73 14.35 2.09
CA ILE A 309 -36.06 15.47 2.98
C ILE A 309 -37.58 15.50 3.17
N TYR A 310 -38.03 15.32 4.41
CA TYR A 310 -39.46 15.23 4.72
C TYR A 310 -39.90 16.23 5.78
N TYR A 311 -40.96 16.97 5.47
CA TYR A 311 -41.61 17.98 6.30
C TYR A 311 -43.10 17.67 6.44
N PRO A 312 -43.49 16.76 7.36
CA PRO A 312 -44.89 16.35 7.55
C PRO A 312 -45.79 17.54 7.89
N GLN A 313 -45.30 18.50 8.68
CA GLN A 313 -46.07 19.66 9.11
C GLN A 313 -46.46 20.61 7.96
N TYR A 314 -45.74 20.55 6.84
CA TYR A 314 -46.00 21.35 5.65
C TYR A 314 -46.57 20.51 4.50
N GLY A 315 -46.83 19.21 4.73
CA GLY A 315 -47.24 18.28 3.68
C GLY A 315 -46.23 18.24 2.53
N LEU A 316 -44.93 18.33 2.79
CA LEU A 316 -43.88 18.50 1.78
C LEU A 316 -42.79 17.43 1.89
N ALA A 317 -42.37 16.90 0.75
CA ALA A 317 -41.18 16.06 0.63
C ALA A 317 -40.33 16.49 -0.56
N ILE A 318 -39.01 16.44 -0.43
CA ILE A 318 -38.05 16.69 -1.51
C ILE A 318 -37.21 15.44 -1.76
N GLU A 319 -37.09 15.07 -3.02
CA GLU A 319 -36.20 14.02 -3.55
C GLU A 319 -35.06 14.62 -4.37
N VAL A 320 -33.82 14.26 -4.05
CA VAL A 320 -32.62 14.75 -4.73
C VAL A 320 -32.22 13.75 -5.81
N GLN A 321 -32.72 13.99 -7.01
CA GLN A 321 -32.63 13.03 -8.11
C GLN A 321 -31.28 13.05 -8.81
N GLY A 322 -30.66 11.87 -8.90
CA GLY A 322 -29.44 11.62 -9.66
C GLY A 322 -29.68 11.37 -11.15
N GLU A 323 -28.59 11.34 -11.93
CA GLU A 323 -28.64 11.01 -13.36
C GLU A 323 -29.24 9.63 -13.64
N GLN A 324 -29.04 8.67 -12.73
CA GLN A 324 -29.57 7.31 -12.85
C GLN A 324 -31.11 7.23 -12.91
N HIS A 325 -31.83 8.27 -12.47
CA HIS A 325 -33.30 8.29 -12.50
C HIS A 325 -33.85 8.76 -13.85
N LYS A 326 -33.04 9.44 -14.66
CA LYS A 326 -33.46 9.99 -15.97
C LYS A 326 -33.05 9.10 -17.14
N ARG A 327 -31.89 8.43 -17.03
CA ARG A 327 -31.38 7.57 -18.10
C ARG A 327 -30.70 6.33 -17.54
N TYR A 328 -30.75 5.27 -18.34
CA TYR A 328 -29.94 4.09 -18.10
C TYR A 328 -28.45 4.46 -18.14
N VAL A 329 -27.76 4.14 -17.06
CA VAL A 329 -26.30 4.23 -16.93
C VAL A 329 -25.80 2.89 -16.45
N GLU A 330 -24.96 2.22 -17.25
CA GLU A 330 -24.50 0.85 -17.02
C GLU A 330 -23.93 0.64 -15.62
N PHE A 331 -23.12 1.58 -15.15
CA PHE A 331 -22.52 1.57 -13.81
C PHE A 331 -23.55 1.57 -12.67
N PHE A 332 -24.65 2.31 -12.81
CA PHE A 332 -25.67 2.43 -11.75
C PHE A 332 -26.75 1.34 -11.81
N HIS A 333 -26.85 0.63 -12.93
CA HIS A 333 -27.86 -0.42 -13.16
C HIS A 333 -27.26 -1.81 -13.30
N ASN A 334 -25.96 -1.97 -12.97
CA ASN A 334 -25.21 -3.23 -13.02
C ASN A 334 -25.30 -3.95 -14.38
N GLY A 335 -25.35 -3.20 -15.48
CA GLY A 335 -25.45 -3.79 -16.82
C GLY A 335 -26.83 -4.33 -17.21
N ASP A 336 -27.85 -4.27 -16.35
CA ASP A 336 -29.21 -4.77 -16.63
C ASP A 336 -30.23 -3.63 -16.77
N PRO A 337 -30.79 -3.40 -17.98
CA PRO A 337 -31.85 -2.41 -18.22
C PRO A 337 -33.10 -2.60 -17.37
N ASN A 338 -33.41 -3.82 -16.91
CA ASN A 338 -34.57 -4.05 -16.04
C ASN A 338 -34.43 -3.36 -14.68
N ASN A 339 -33.20 -3.11 -14.21
CA ASN A 339 -32.99 -2.36 -12.97
C ASN A 339 -33.40 -0.89 -13.12
N PHE A 340 -33.29 -0.31 -14.33
CA PHE A 340 -33.78 1.03 -14.61
C PHE A 340 -35.31 1.07 -14.64
N ILE A 341 -35.95 0.07 -15.23
CA ILE A 341 -37.42 -0.06 -15.24
C ILE A 341 -37.95 -0.16 -13.80
N LYS A 342 -37.38 -1.06 -12.99
CA LYS A 342 -37.72 -1.19 -11.56
C LYS A 342 -37.48 0.11 -10.78
N GLN A 343 -36.45 0.87 -11.12
CA GLN A 343 -36.20 2.17 -10.50
C GLN A 343 -37.30 3.17 -10.87
N GLN A 344 -37.73 3.22 -12.12
CA GLN A 344 -38.85 4.07 -12.56
C GLN A 344 -40.18 3.68 -11.92
N GLU A 345 -40.48 2.37 -11.83
CA GLU A 345 -41.67 1.86 -11.15
C GLU A 345 -41.70 2.28 -9.68
N ARG A 346 -40.56 2.23 -8.99
CA ARG A 346 -40.45 2.68 -7.60
C ARG A 346 -40.61 4.18 -7.44
N ASP A 347 -40.06 4.97 -8.36
CA ASP A 347 -40.19 6.43 -8.33
C ASP A 347 -41.66 6.85 -8.58
N GLN A 348 -42.35 6.16 -9.48
CA GLN A 348 -43.78 6.36 -9.76
C GLN A 348 -44.66 5.95 -8.56
N LEU A 349 -44.43 4.77 -7.98
CA LEU A 349 -45.13 4.32 -6.77
C LEU A 349 -44.96 5.30 -5.60
N LYS A 350 -43.74 5.82 -5.42
CA LYS A 350 -43.46 6.83 -4.38
C LYS A 350 -44.30 8.09 -4.58
N LYS A 351 -44.42 8.54 -5.84
CA LYS A 351 -45.22 9.72 -6.20
C LYS A 351 -46.70 9.50 -5.88
N GLU A 352 -47.26 8.37 -6.30
CA GLU A 352 -48.65 8.01 -6.05
C GLU A 352 -48.97 7.97 -4.55
N LEU A 353 -48.13 7.27 -3.76
CA LEU A 353 -48.32 7.18 -2.31
C LEU A 353 -48.20 8.55 -1.60
N CYS A 354 -47.35 9.45 -2.11
CA CYS A 354 -47.28 10.82 -1.57
C CYS A 354 -48.55 11.61 -1.90
N GLU A 355 -49.05 11.51 -3.14
CA GLU A 355 -50.28 12.19 -3.57
C GLU A 355 -51.50 11.72 -2.77
N GLU A 356 -51.65 10.41 -2.56
CA GLU A 356 -52.72 9.82 -1.74
C GLU A 356 -52.73 10.32 -0.29
N ASN A 357 -51.54 10.65 0.24
CA ASN A 357 -51.36 11.12 1.61
C ASN A 357 -51.22 12.65 1.71
N GLN A 358 -51.60 13.39 0.66
CA GLN A 358 -51.55 14.85 0.61
C GLN A 358 -50.15 15.43 0.84
N ILE A 359 -49.12 14.69 0.44
CA ILE A 359 -47.72 15.12 0.49
C ILE A 359 -47.31 15.60 -0.90
N ALA A 360 -47.02 16.91 -1.03
CA ALA A 360 -46.41 17.49 -2.21
C ALA A 360 -44.97 16.99 -2.36
N LEU A 361 -44.76 16.03 -3.25
CA LEU A 361 -43.43 15.53 -3.60
C LEU A 361 -42.79 16.44 -4.66
N ARG A 362 -41.63 17.02 -4.35
CA ARG A 362 -40.85 17.87 -5.25
C ARG A 362 -39.48 17.27 -5.53
N TYR A 363 -38.96 17.56 -6.73
CA TYR A 363 -37.70 17.00 -7.20
C TYR A 363 -36.66 18.09 -7.37
N VAL A 364 -35.43 17.79 -6.97
CA VAL A 364 -34.26 18.63 -7.23
C VAL A 364 -33.26 17.80 -8.04
N TRP A 365 -33.28 17.95 -9.36
CA TRP A 365 -32.50 17.16 -10.31
C TRP A 365 -31.04 17.54 -10.29
N TYR A 366 -30.13 16.57 -10.41
CA TYR A 366 -28.66 16.74 -10.35
C TYR A 366 -28.06 17.88 -11.20
N TYR A 367 -28.75 18.41 -12.21
CA TYR A 367 -28.30 19.53 -13.05
C TYR A 367 -28.85 20.91 -12.62
N GLU A 368 -29.80 20.96 -11.71
CA GLU A 368 -30.42 22.19 -11.22
C GLU A 368 -29.57 22.85 -10.12
N ASP A 369 -29.67 24.16 -9.96
CA ASP A 369 -29.13 24.85 -8.79
C ASP A 369 -30.12 24.70 -7.61
N PRO A 370 -29.74 24.01 -6.52
CA PRO A 370 -30.62 23.86 -5.36
C PRO A 370 -31.02 25.18 -4.73
N TYR A 371 -30.20 26.24 -4.80
CA TYR A 371 -30.55 27.54 -4.22
C TYR A 371 -31.72 28.18 -4.95
N ILE A 372 -31.85 27.95 -6.26
CA ILE A 372 -32.92 28.51 -7.08
C ILE A 372 -34.15 27.62 -7.01
N VAL A 373 -34.00 26.33 -7.34
CA VAL A 373 -35.14 25.41 -7.50
C VAL A 373 -35.86 25.16 -6.18
N ILE A 374 -35.13 25.10 -5.05
CA ILE A 374 -35.79 24.96 -3.74
C ILE A 374 -36.64 26.19 -3.42
N LEU A 375 -36.15 27.41 -3.71
CA LEU A 375 -36.91 28.64 -3.50
C LEU A 375 -38.17 28.68 -4.36
N GLU A 376 -38.07 28.27 -5.63
CA GLU A 376 -39.22 28.18 -6.53
C GLU A 376 -40.28 27.21 -5.98
N HIS A 377 -39.89 26.00 -5.58
CA HIS A 377 -40.80 25.02 -4.98
C HIS A 377 -41.49 25.56 -3.72
N LEU A 378 -40.75 26.25 -2.85
CA LEU A 378 -41.30 26.82 -1.63
C LEU A 378 -42.29 27.96 -1.91
N ARG A 379 -42.02 28.81 -2.91
CA ARG A 379 -42.94 29.89 -3.34
C ARG A 379 -44.19 29.36 -4.00
N GLU A 380 -44.07 28.35 -4.87
CA GLU A 380 -45.23 27.70 -5.50
C GLU A 380 -46.18 27.08 -4.48
N LEU A 381 -45.64 26.60 -3.37
CA LEU A 381 -46.41 26.04 -2.25
C LEU A 381 -46.89 27.12 -1.25
N GLY A 382 -46.56 28.39 -1.48
CA GLY A 382 -46.92 29.50 -0.59
C GLY A 382 -46.28 29.43 0.81
N LEU A 383 -45.15 28.72 0.93
CA LEU A 383 -44.45 28.53 2.21
C LEU A 383 -43.48 29.68 2.54
N ILE A 384 -43.09 30.44 1.53
CA ILE A 384 -42.25 31.65 1.63
C ILE A 384 -42.75 32.71 0.63
N GLU A 385 -42.38 33.97 0.87
CA GLU A 385 -42.69 35.12 0.01
C GLU A 385 -41.85 35.19 -1.30
#